data_AF-A0A2V6X703-F1
#
_entry.id   AF-A0A2V6X703-F1
#
_cell.length_a   1.000
_cell.length_b   1.000
_cell.length_c   1.000
_cell.angle_alpha   90.00
_cell.angle_beta   90.00
_cell.angle_gamma   90.00
#
_symmetry.space_group_name_H-M   'P 1'
#
loop_
_entity.id
_entity.type
_entity.pdbx_description
1 polymer ?
#
loop_
_entity_poly.entity_id
_entity_poly.type
_entity_poly.pdbx_seq_one_letter_code
_entity_poly.pdbx_strand_id
1 'polypeptide(L)'
;MVPDIPIACSLSDPELREREATVLRTFAAHVRGLEARPDGYLIELEPTDEAIAAATAVIVAERLCCPFLRFDLTVDAPGKRAQLALSGPPGTREFLATWLEPRAARAERTGGAQ
;
A
#
# COMPACT_ATOMS: atom_id res chain seq x y z
N MET A 1 29.12 0.37 3.80
CA MET A 1 28.35 0.28 5.06
C MET A 1 26.93 0.68 4.70
N VAL A 2 26.02 -0.29 4.56
CA VAL A 2 24.60 0.01 4.27
C VAL A 2 24.00 0.55 5.56
N PRO A 3 23.49 1.79 5.60
CA PRO A 3 22.86 2.32 6.79
C PRO A 3 21.66 1.44 7.17
N ASP A 4 21.58 1.07 8.45
CA ASP A 4 20.45 0.38 9.06
C ASP A 4 19.28 1.36 9.06
N ILE A 5 18.40 1.25 8.06
CA ILE A 5 17.23 2.11 7.94
C ILE A 5 16.20 1.58 8.95
N PRO A 6 15.83 2.34 9.99
CA PRO A 6 14.85 1.88 10.95
C PRO A 6 13.51 1.65 10.25
N ILE A 7 12.89 0.51 10.52
CA ILE A 7 11.53 0.19 10.11
C ILE A 7 10.57 0.99 11.01
N ALA A 8 10.44 2.29 10.73
CA ALA A 8 9.54 3.18 11.45
C ALA A 8 9.07 4.30 10.52
N CYS A 9 7.77 4.58 10.54
CA CYS A 9 7.21 5.75 9.87
C CYS A 9 7.71 7.01 10.60
N SER A 10 8.55 7.81 9.96
CA SER A 10 9.20 8.99 10.57
C SER A 10 8.27 10.20 10.77
N LEU A 11 6.97 10.06 10.54
CA LEU A 11 6.01 11.17 10.56
C LEU A 11 5.64 11.59 11.99
N SER A 12 6.31 12.64 12.45
CA SER A 12 6.07 13.29 13.74
C SER A 12 5.00 14.39 13.67
N ASP A 13 4.72 14.93 12.48
CA ASP A 13 3.88 16.11 12.28
C ASP A 13 2.38 15.75 12.06
N PRO A 14 1.45 16.34 12.80
CA PRO A 14 0.02 16.00 12.72
C PRO A 14 -0.64 16.34 11.38
N GLU A 15 -0.24 17.40 10.68
CA GLU A 15 -0.81 17.73 9.36
C GLU A 15 -0.39 16.70 8.31
N LEU A 16 0.84 16.20 8.39
CA LEU A 16 1.32 15.13 7.52
C LEU A 16 0.58 13.81 7.80
N ARG A 17 0.28 13.49 9.06
CA ARG A 17 -0.54 12.31 9.40
C ARG A 17 -1.97 12.40 8.86
N GLU A 18 -2.59 13.58 8.90
CA GLU A 18 -3.94 13.75 8.35
C GLU A 18 -3.98 13.62 6.82
N ARG A 19 -2.97 14.18 6.15
CA ARG A 19 -2.78 14.04 4.70
C ARG A 19 -2.53 12.59 4.31
N GLU A 20 -1.62 11.92 5.01
CA GLU A 20 -1.32 10.50 4.83
C GLU A 20 -2.59 9.67 5.05
N ALA A 21 -3.30 9.85 6.17
CA ALA A 21 -4.55 9.15 6.45
C ALA A 21 -5.61 9.37 5.35
N THR A 22 -5.66 10.55 4.74
CA THR A 22 -6.57 10.83 3.62
C THR A 22 -6.17 10.08 2.36
N VAL A 23 -4.89 10.13 1.98
CA VAL A 23 -4.34 9.38 0.84
C VAL A 23 -4.58 7.88 1.02
N LEU A 24 -4.32 7.36 2.21
CA LEU A 24 -4.48 5.96 2.57
C LEU A 24 -5.94 5.52 2.57
N ARG A 25 -6.87 6.38 3.03
CA ARG A 25 -8.31 6.11 2.96
C ARG A 25 -8.81 6.02 1.52
N THR A 26 -8.38 6.94 0.66
CA THR A 26 -8.73 6.92 -0.77
C THR A 26 -8.20 5.66 -1.44
N PHE A 27 -6.93 5.32 -1.19
CA PHE A 27 -6.34 4.08 -1.70
C PHE A 27 -7.09 2.83 -1.23
N ALA A 28 -7.41 2.75 0.07
CA ALA A 28 -8.13 1.62 0.64
C ALA A 28 -9.53 1.41 0.04
N ALA A 29 -10.17 2.46 -0.49
CA ALA A 29 -11.46 2.34 -1.17
C ALA A 29 -11.36 1.58 -2.50
N HIS A 30 -10.18 1.53 -3.11
CA HIS A 30 -9.93 0.88 -4.40
C HIS A 30 -9.27 -0.50 -4.28
N VAL A 31 -9.05 -1.00 -3.05
CA VAL A 31 -8.44 -2.31 -2.84
C VAL A 31 -9.49 -3.40 -3.03
N ARG A 32 -9.21 -4.33 -3.95
CA ARG A 32 -10.03 -5.52 -4.24
C ARG A 32 -9.55 -6.75 -3.49
N GLY A 33 -8.24 -6.86 -3.26
CA GLY A 33 -7.64 -8.04 -2.64
C GLY A 33 -6.29 -7.74 -2.03
N LEU A 34 -5.92 -8.56 -1.05
CA LEU A 34 -4.64 -8.50 -0.35
C LEU A 34 -4.09 -9.91 -0.21
N GLU A 35 -2.92 -10.13 -0.79
CA GLU A 35 -2.19 -11.39 -0.69
C GLU A 35 -0.91 -11.15 0.12
N ALA A 36 -0.77 -11.86 1.24
CA ALA A 36 0.46 -11.84 2.02
C ALA A 36 1.57 -12.61 1.28
N ARG A 37 2.75 -12.00 1.20
CA ARG A 37 3.95 -12.58 0.59
C ARG A 37 5.05 -12.73 1.65
N PRO A 38 6.03 -13.62 1.45
CA PRO A 38 7.13 -13.79 2.40
C PRO A 38 7.92 -12.49 2.67
N ASP A 39 7.98 -11.62 1.68
CA ASP A 39 8.73 -10.36 1.65
C ASP A 39 7.86 -9.10 1.80
N GLY A 40 6.54 -9.26 1.97
CA GLY A 40 5.61 -8.13 2.11
C GLY A 40 4.19 -8.48 1.70
N TYR A 41 3.56 -7.66 0.85
CA TYR A 41 2.18 -7.82 0.42
C TYR A 41 2.00 -7.47 -1.06
N LEU A 42 1.11 -8.21 -1.71
CA LEU A 42 0.58 -7.87 -3.02
C LEU A 42 -0.85 -7.37 -2.86
N ILE A 43 -1.10 -6.15 -3.34
CA ILE A 43 -2.40 -5.48 -3.24
C ILE A 43 -3.01 -5.44 -4.63
N GLU A 44 -4.19 -6.03 -4.76
CA GLU A 44 -4.99 -5.94 -5.97
C GLU A 44 -5.90 -4.73 -5.91
N LEU A 45 -5.86 -3.92 -6.97
CA LEU A 45 -6.59 -2.68 -7.08
C LEU A 45 -7.67 -2.79 -8.15
N GLU A 46 -8.65 -1.91 -8.09
CA GLU A 46 -9.51 -1.69 -9.24
C GLU A 46 -8.67 -1.25 -10.45
N PRO A 47 -8.91 -1.78 -11.65
CA PRO A 47 -8.17 -1.39 -12.85
C PRO A 47 -8.76 -0.09 -13.44
N THR A 48 -8.85 0.94 -12.60
CA THR A 48 -9.36 2.29 -12.95
C THR A 48 -8.27 3.34 -12.77
N ASP A 49 -8.41 4.46 -13.48
CA ASP A 49 -7.44 5.56 -13.42
C ASP A 49 -7.37 6.16 -12.00
N GLU A 50 -8.49 6.21 -11.28
CA GLU A 50 -8.57 6.70 -9.90
C GLU A 50 -7.77 5.80 -8.94
N ALA A 51 -7.87 4.48 -9.10
CA ALA A 51 -7.14 3.52 -8.27
C ALA A 51 -5.64 3.58 -8.52
N ILE A 52 -5.22 3.73 -9.78
CA ILE A 52 -3.82 3.89 -10.17
C ILE A 52 -3.25 5.21 -9.61
N ALA A 53 -4.01 6.29 -9.70
CA ALA A 53 -3.64 7.58 -9.13
C ALA A 53 -3.51 7.51 -7.59
N ALA A 54 -4.46 6.84 -6.92
CA ALA A 54 -4.41 6.63 -5.48
C ALA A 54 -3.19 5.80 -5.05
N ALA A 55 -2.86 4.74 -5.80
CA ALA A 55 -1.66 3.94 -5.56
C ALA A 55 -0.37 4.77 -5.70
N THR A 56 -0.29 5.60 -6.73
CA THR A 56 0.85 6.50 -6.95
C THR A 56 0.98 7.52 -5.82
N ALA A 57 -0.13 8.06 -5.32
CA ALA A 57 -0.14 8.98 -4.18
C ALA A 57 0.40 8.32 -2.90
N VAL A 58 0.05 7.05 -2.65
CA VAL A 58 0.62 6.25 -1.54
C VAL A 58 2.12 6.10 -1.71
N ILE A 59 2.60 5.72 -2.90
CA ILE A 59 4.05 5.58 -3.16
C ILE A 59 4.79 6.90 -2.87
N VAL A 60 4.24 8.04 -3.31
CA VAL A 60 4.85 9.36 -3.09
C VAL A 60 4.91 9.74 -1.62
N ALA A 61 3.86 9.42 -0.85
CA ALA A 61 3.81 9.68 0.59
C ALA A 61 4.76 8.74 1.35
N GLU A 62 4.64 7.44 1.13
CA GLU A 62 5.34 6.41 1.90
C GLU A 62 6.84 6.37 1.60
N ARG A 63 7.30 6.68 0.39
CA ARG A 63 8.75 6.72 0.11
C ARG A 63 9.52 7.73 0.97
N LEU A 64 8.83 8.77 1.45
CA LEU A 64 9.41 9.79 2.33
C LEU A 64 9.44 9.34 3.80
N CYS A 65 8.49 8.49 4.19
CA CYS A 65 8.23 8.11 5.57
C CYS A 65 8.80 6.74 5.93
N CYS A 66 8.90 5.86 4.93
CA CYS A 66 9.32 4.47 5.00
C CYS A 66 10.32 4.18 3.85
N PRO A 67 11.54 4.75 3.88
CA PRO A 67 12.50 4.63 2.77
C PRO A 67 13.03 3.19 2.55
N PHE A 68 12.72 2.26 3.47
CA PHE A 68 13.02 0.84 3.34
C PHE A 68 12.02 0.08 2.46
N LEU A 69 10.83 0.66 2.20
CA LEU A 69 9.82 0.01 1.38
C LEU A 69 10.17 0.12 -0.11
N ARG A 70 10.06 -1.01 -0.78
CA ARG A 70 10.07 -1.12 -2.23
C ARG A 70 8.63 -1.23 -2.73
N PHE A 71 8.32 -0.45 -3.76
CA PHE A 71 7.01 -0.39 -4.38
C PHE A 71 7.14 -0.83 -5.84
N ASP A 72 6.34 -1.81 -6.25
CA ASP A 72 6.24 -2.23 -7.64
C ASP A 72 4.77 -2.14 -8.08
N LEU A 73 4.44 -1.11 -8.87
CA LEU A 73 3.10 -0.90 -9.43
C LEU A 73 3.04 -1.50 -10.84
N THR A 74 2.19 -2.51 -11.02
CA THR A 74 1.93 -3.15 -12.31
C THR A 74 0.54 -2.75 -12.80
N VAL A 75 0.47 -2.21 -14.01
CA VAL A 75 -0.78 -1.88 -14.69
C VAL A 75 -0.76 -2.56 -16.05
N ASP A 76 -1.71 -3.46 -16.28
CA ASP A 76 -1.91 -4.11 -17.58
C ASP A 76 -2.80 -3.25 -18.49
N ALA A 77 -3.19 -3.78 -19.65
CA ALA A 77 -4.10 -3.09 -20.56
C ALA A 77 -5.35 -2.53 -19.84
N PRO A 78 -5.93 -1.41 -20.33
CA PRO A 78 -7.03 -0.72 -19.66
C PRO A 78 -8.15 -1.67 -19.21
N GLY A 79 -8.58 -1.52 -17.95
CA GLY A 79 -9.65 -2.32 -17.35
C GLY A 79 -9.28 -3.77 -17.00
N LYS A 80 -8.03 -4.21 -17.18
CA LYS A 80 -7.63 -5.59 -16.88
C LYS A 80 -7.14 -5.77 -15.46
N ARG A 81 -5.99 -5.21 -15.12
CA ARG A 81 -5.30 -5.47 -13.86
C ARG A 81 -4.50 -4.26 -13.43
N ALA A 82 -4.65 -3.90 -12.16
CA ALA A 82 -3.78 -2.97 -11.46
C ALA A 82 -3.38 -3.60 -10.13
N GLN A 83 -2.08 -3.68 -9.86
CA GLN A 83 -1.56 -4.29 -8.65
C GLN A 83 -0.38 -3.51 -8.10
N LEU A 84 -0.35 -3.35 -6.79
CA LEU A 84 0.75 -2.72 -6.06
C LEU A 84 1.39 -3.76 -5.15
N ALA A 85 2.63 -4.13 -5.44
CA ALA A 85 3.45 -4.93 -4.53
C ALA A 85 4.24 -4.00 -3.59
N LEU A 86 4.18 -4.32 -2.30
CA LEU A 86 4.95 -3.69 -1.24
C LEU A 86 5.90 -4.75 -0.69
N SER A 87 7.21 -4.50 -0.77
CA SER A 87 8.24 -5.40 -0.27
C SER A 87 9.31 -4.65 0.50
N GLY A 88 10.12 -5.35 1.30
CA GLY A 88 11.19 -4.71 2.06
C GLY A 88 12.08 -5.71 2.82
N PRO A 89 13.03 -5.21 3.65
CA PRO A 89 13.89 -6.04 4.48
C PRO A 89 13.09 -6.89 5.49
N PRO A 90 13.70 -7.91 6.11
CA PRO A 90 13.05 -8.75 7.12
C PRO A 90 12.35 -7.93 8.21
N GLY A 91 11.10 -8.28 8.55
CA GLY A 91 10.23 -7.51 9.45
C GLY A 91 9.26 -6.56 8.73
N THR A 92 9.42 -6.35 7.41
CA THR A 92 8.52 -5.52 6.60
C THR A 92 7.10 -6.09 6.53
N ARG A 93 6.96 -7.42 6.44
CA ARG A 93 5.65 -8.08 6.39
C ARG A 93 4.86 -7.80 7.67
N GLU A 94 5.49 -7.94 8.84
CA GLU A 94 4.86 -7.70 10.13
C GLU A 94 4.45 -6.22 10.28
N PHE A 95 5.30 -5.29 9.83
CA PHE A 95 4.97 -3.87 9.78
C PHE A 95 3.77 -3.58 8.86
N LEU A 96 3.79 -4.14 7.64
CA LEU A 96 2.72 -3.97 6.66
C LEU A 96 1.42 -4.61 7.12
N ALA A 97 1.45 -5.70 7.89
CA ALA A 97 0.26 -6.32 8.45
C ALA A 97 -0.53 -5.30 9.29
N THR A 98 0.12 -4.62 10.23
CA THR A 98 -0.55 -3.60 11.06
C THR A 98 -1.03 -2.40 10.25
N TRP A 99 -0.33 -2.03 9.16
CA TRP A 99 -0.74 -0.94 8.27
C TRP A 99 -1.91 -1.33 7.35
N LEU A 100 -2.03 -2.62 6.98
CA LEU A 100 -3.02 -3.17 6.06
C LEU A 100 -4.26 -3.78 6.74
N GLU A 101 -4.15 -4.30 7.96
CA GLU A 101 -5.25 -4.91 8.72
C GLU A 101 -6.55 -4.08 8.72
N PRO A 102 -6.55 -2.75 8.98
CA PRO A 102 -7.79 -1.95 8.93
C PRO A 102 -8.39 -1.82 7.52
N ARG A 103 -7.65 -2.21 6.47
CA ARG A 103 -7.99 -2.04 5.05
C ARG A 103 -8.37 -3.38 4.40
N ALA A 104 -7.73 -4.47 4.81
CA ALA A 104 -8.03 -5.84 4.39
C ALA A 104 -9.50 -6.21 4.67
N ALA A 105 -9.98 -5.87 5.88
CA ALA A 105 -11.36 -6.13 6.29
C ALA A 105 -12.43 -5.45 5.40
N ARG A 106 -12.05 -4.47 4.57
CA ARG A 106 -12.96 -3.79 3.62
C ARG A 106 -12.92 -4.42 2.24
N ALA A 107 -11.75 -4.90 1.79
CA ALA A 107 -11.57 -5.58 0.51
C ALA A 107 -12.35 -6.91 0.45
N GLU A 108 -12.37 -7.66 1.56
CA GLU A 108 -13.11 -8.94 1.68
C GLU A 108 -14.62 -8.79 1.44
N ARG A 109 -15.20 -7.59 1.61
CA ARG A 109 -16.63 -7.33 1.37
C ARG A 109 -16.96 -6.99 -0.08
N THR A 110 -15.97 -6.68 -0.91
CA THR A 110 -16.16 -6.30 -2.32
C THR A 110 -15.93 -7.50 -3.26
N GLY A 111 -15.19 -8.52 -2.81
CA GLY A 111 -14.96 -9.78 -3.56
C GLY A 111 -16.13 -10.77 -3.55
N GLY A 112 -17.25 -10.45 -2.89
CA GLY A 112 -18.46 -11.27 -2.82
C GLY A 112 -19.49 -10.94 -3.91
N ALA A 113 -19.10 -11.03 -5.18
CA ALA A 113 -20.06 -11.07 -6.29
C ALA A 113 -19.55 -12.10 -7.31
N GLN A 114 -20.00 -13.34 -7.11
CA GLN A 114 -20.00 -14.39 -8.13
C GLN A 114 -21.30 -14.25 -8.93
#